data_AF-A0A941GS20-F1
#
_entry.id   AF-A0A941GS20-F1
#
_cell.length_a   1.000
_cell.length_b   1.000
_cell.length_c   1.000
_cell.angle_alpha   90.00
_cell.angle_beta   90.00
_cell.angle_gamma   90.00
#
_symmetry.space_group_name_H-M   'P 1'
#
loop_
_entity.id
_entity.type
_entity.pdbx_description
1 polymer ?
#
loop_
_entity_poly.entity_id
_entity_poly.type
_entity_poly.pdbx_seq_one_letter_code
_entity_poly.pdbx_strand_id
1 'polypeptide(L)'
;MRESTGETWRDRYNLTEVNSTKELLDFVEENKEQTDCLVVLTATDLQPVFNQLHEEGILLPAIIIEQEELSFSNNGEIEEKLQEDQPKNERAIYLYHSGELRVKVTQLGQIASLIDQAIAQFLHLGPSCTISEKQETTKKSREVENQQNFLLLQQRRLAEKLKERLGYLGIYYKRNPQFFYRHLSAKEKKQLLNQLSLEYRNIIINYFDKEYAINQAIDQFVNRAFFADFSVSQILEMHMELMDEFAQHLKLEGRSEEILLDYRLALIDIIAHLCEMYRRSIPREDLPFELLFPID
;
A
#
# COMPACT_ATOMS: atom_id res chain seq x y z
N MET A 1 -12.98 -24.07 28.52
CA MET A 1 -11.73 -23.40 28.08
C MET A 1 -11.80 -23.35 26.56
N ARG A 2 -11.75 -22.12 26.02
CA ARG A 2 -11.70 -21.73 24.59
C ARG A 2 -12.88 -22.14 23.70
N GLU A 3 -13.66 -21.12 23.32
CA GLU A 3 -13.89 -20.84 21.90
C GLU A 3 -14.04 -19.33 21.72
N SER A 4 -13.18 -18.81 20.85
CA SER A 4 -12.91 -17.40 20.59
C SER A 4 -13.52 -17.06 19.24
N THR A 5 -14.31 -15.99 19.22
CA THR A 5 -14.44 -15.02 18.11
C THR A 5 -14.71 -15.58 16.71
N GLY A 6 -15.99 -15.77 16.39
CA GLY A 6 -16.46 -15.74 15.00
C GLY A 6 -16.72 -14.28 14.58
N GLU A 7 -15.69 -13.60 14.09
CA GLU A 7 -15.89 -12.39 13.28
C GLU A 7 -16.29 -12.83 11.86
N THR A 8 -17.47 -12.41 11.45
CA THR A 8 -18.16 -12.80 10.23
C THR A 8 -17.41 -12.31 8.99
N TRP A 9 -16.95 -13.25 8.16
CA TRP A 9 -16.36 -13.05 6.82
C TRP A 9 -17.14 -12.09 5.90
N ARG A 10 -18.42 -11.85 6.17
CA ARG A 10 -19.29 -10.98 5.38
C ARG A 10 -19.04 -9.48 5.55
N ASP A 11 -18.44 -9.06 6.65
CA ASP A 11 -18.30 -7.61 6.94
C ASP A 11 -17.05 -6.98 6.30
N ARG A 12 -16.12 -7.82 5.81
CA ARG A 12 -14.83 -7.37 5.24
C ARG A 12 -14.77 -7.37 3.72
N TYR A 13 -15.66 -8.07 3.03
CA TYR A 13 -15.64 -8.21 1.57
C TYR A 13 -16.98 -7.79 0.97
N ASN A 14 -16.94 -6.90 -0.01
CA ASN A 14 -18.09 -6.61 -0.85
C ASN A 14 -17.96 -7.40 -2.15
N LEU A 15 -18.81 -8.41 -2.33
CA LEU A 15 -18.79 -9.28 -3.51
C LEU A 15 -19.78 -8.75 -4.55
N THR A 16 -19.28 -8.44 -5.73
CA THR A 16 -20.11 -8.19 -6.91
C THR A 16 -19.94 -9.38 -7.85
N GLU A 17 -21.03 -10.11 -8.07
CA GLU A 17 -21.05 -11.24 -9.01
C GLU A 17 -21.43 -10.72 -10.39
N VAL A 18 -20.63 -11.09 -11.39
CA VAL A 18 -20.83 -10.70 -12.78
C VAL A 18 -20.86 -11.95 -13.64
N ASN A 19 -21.91 -12.08 -14.46
CA ASN A 19 -22.19 -13.30 -15.21
C ASN A 19 -21.86 -13.20 -16.71
N SER A 20 -21.43 -12.02 -17.17
CA SER A 20 -21.08 -11.77 -18.57
C SER A 20 -19.77 -11.00 -18.69
N THR A 21 -18.99 -11.29 -19.73
CA THR A 21 -17.74 -10.58 -20.03
C THR A 21 -17.96 -9.10 -20.34
N LYS A 22 -19.09 -8.73 -20.96
CA LYS A 22 -19.43 -7.33 -21.25
C LYS A 22 -19.80 -6.57 -19.98
N GLU A 23 -20.62 -7.19 -19.13
CA GLU A 23 -21.01 -6.62 -17.83
C GLU A 23 -19.79 -6.44 -16.92
N LEU A 24 -18.78 -7.32 -17.03
CA LEU A 24 -17.53 -7.20 -16.28
C LEU A 24 -16.74 -5.97 -16.72
N LEU A 25 -16.63 -5.74 -18.03
CA LEU A 25 -15.95 -4.58 -18.58
C LEU A 25 -16.66 -3.28 -18.18
N ASP A 26 -17.97 -3.19 -18.43
CA ASP A 26 -18.77 -2.02 -18.07
C ASP A 26 -18.67 -1.72 -16.55
N PHE A 27 -18.75 -2.75 -15.72
CA PHE A 27 -18.66 -2.60 -14.26
C PHE A 27 -17.28 -2.12 -13.81
N VAL A 28 -16.21 -2.74 -14.33
CA VAL A 28 -14.83 -2.36 -14.00
C VAL A 28 -14.54 -0.96 -14.51
N GLU A 29 -15.10 -0.56 -15.65
CA GLU A 29 -14.99 0.79 -16.20
C GLU A 29 -15.65 1.86 -15.32
N GLU A 30 -16.85 1.59 -14.80
CA GLU A 30 -17.56 2.50 -13.92
C GLU A 30 -16.98 2.54 -12.49
N ASN A 31 -16.33 1.45 -12.05
CA ASN A 31 -15.87 1.26 -10.66
C ASN A 31 -14.36 1.02 -10.52
N LYS A 32 -13.55 1.59 -11.43
CA LYS A 32 -12.08 1.42 -11.49
C LYS A 32 -11.38 1.64 -10.14
N GLU A 33 -11.86 2.61 -9.36
CA GLU A 33 -11.25 2.99 -8.07
C GLU A 33 -11.75 2.18 -6.87
N GLN A 34 -12.91 1.53 -6.99
CA GLN A 34 -13.57 0.79 -5.89
C GLN A 34 -13.37 -0.73 -5.99
N THR A 35 -12.76 -1.20 -7.08
CA THR A 35 -12.49 -2.63 -7.28
C THR A 35 -11.09 -2.97 -6.76
N ASP A 36 -11.03 -3.79 -5.71
CA ASP A 36 -9.78 -4.15 -5.04
C ASP A 36 -9.12 -5.41 -5.60
N CYS A 37 -9.90 -6.39 -6.06
CA CYS A 37 -9.40 -7.66 -6.60
C CYS A 37 -10.40 -8.29 -7.57
N LEU A 38 -9.91 -8.78 -8.70
CA LEU A 38 -10.68 -9.50 -9.72
C LEU A 38 -10.55 -11.00 -9.48
N VAL A 39 -11.68 -11.71 -9.34
CA VAL A 39 -11.68 -13.18 -9.25
C VAL A 39 -12.36 -13.73 -10.49
N VAL A 40 -11.62 -14.44 -11.32
CA VAL A 40 -12.10 -14.93 -12.62
C VAL A 40 -11.98 -16.44 -12.69
N LEU A 41 -13.06 -17.08 -13.09
CA LEU A 41 -13.06 -18.50 -13.40
C LEU A 41 -12.55 -18.69 -14.83
N THR A 42 -11.53 -19.54 -15.02
CA THR A 42 -10.93 -19.80 -16.35
C THR A 42 -12.00 -20.32 -17.30
N ALA A 43 -12.46 -19.46 -18.20
CA ALA A 43 -13.34 -19.78 -19.31
C ALA A 43 -12.59 -19.54 -20.62
N THR A 44 -13.05 -20.16 -21.72
CA THR A 44 -12.38 -20.12 -23.03
C THR A 44 -12.26 -18.72 -23.66
N ASP A 45 -12.94 -17.70 -23.12
CA ASP A 45 -13.12 -16.38 -23.75
C ASP A 45 -12.54 -15.18 -22.94
N LEU A 46 -11.62 -15.41 -22.00
CA LEU A 46 -11.13 -14.34 -21.12
C LEU A 46 -10.03 -13.46 -21.72
N GLN A 47 -9.26 -13.98 -22.69
CA GLN A 47 -8.17 -13.24 -23.32
C GLN A 47 -8.61 -11.90 -23.96
N PRO A 48 -9.71 -11.79 -24.71
CA PRO A 48 -10.15 -10.51 -25.27
C PRO A 48 -10.55 -9.50 -24.19
N VAL A 49 -11.13 -9.95 -23.08
CA VAL A 49 -11.50 -9.09 -21.95
C VAL A 49 -10.26 -8.51 -21.30
N PHE A 50 -9.26 -9.36 -21.04
CA PHE A 50 -7.98 -8.90 -20.51
C PHE A 50 -7.31 -7.92 -21.47
N ASN A 51 -7.27 -8.19 -22.77
CA ASN A 51 -6.69 -7.26 -23.73
C ASN A 51 -7.39 -5.90 -23.73
N GLN A 52 -8.72 -5.86 -23.62
CA GLN A 52 -9.48 -4.61 -23.55
C GLN A 52 -9.19 -3.85 -22.25
N LEU A 53 -9.15 -4.53 -21.10
CA LEU A 53 -8.77 -3.89 -19.82
C LEU A 53 -7.37 -3.26 -19.89
N HIS A 54 -6.43 -3.92 -20.58
CA HIS A 54 -5.10 -3.36 -20.83
C HIS A 54 -5.11 -2.16 -21.77
N GLU A 55 -5.88 -2.20 -22.87
CA GLU A 55 -6.02 -1.07 -23.81
C GLU A 55 -6.60 0.17 -23.11
N GLU A 56 -7.43 -0.03 -22.09
CA GLU A 56 -8.00 1.02 -21.26
C GLU A 56 -7.15 1.42 -20.05
N GLY A 57 -5.96 0.82 -19.90
CA GLY A 57 -5.02 1.13 -18.82
C GLY A 57 -5.45 0.63 -17.44
N ILE A 58 -6.42 -0.28 -17.36
CA ILE A 58 -6.94 -0.82 -16.10
C ILE A 58 -6.13 -2.06 -15.72
N LEU A 59 -5.43 -1.98 -14.59
CA LEU A 59 -4.69 -3.11 -14.03
C LEU A 59 -5.14 -3.33 -12.58
N LEU A 60 -5.60 -4.53 -12.26
CA LEU A 60 -6.13 -4.90 -10.94
C LEU A 60 -5.49 -6.20 -10.47
N PRO A 61 -5.32 -6.41 -9.14
CA PRO A 61 -4.97 -7.72 -8.61
C PRO A 61 -5.95 -8.77 -9.12
N ALA A 62 -5.47 -9.92 -9.59
CA ALA A 62 -6.32 -10.94 -10.17
C ALA A 62 -6.03 -12.34 -9.64
N ILE A 63 -7.09 -13.07 -9.33
CA ILE A 63 -7.09 -14.49 -9.03
C ILE A 63 -7.76 -15.22 -10.19
N ILE A 64 -7.03 -16.13 -10.83
CA ILE A 64 -7.53 -16.95 -11.93
C ILE A 64 -7.77 -18.36 -11.39
N ILE A 65 -9.03 -18.77 -11.36
CA ILE A 65 -9.43 -20.10 -10.89
C ILE A 65 -9.37 -21.07 -12.07
N GLU A 66 -8.41 -21.98 -12.07
CA GLU A 66 -8.29 -23.04 -13.08
C GLU A 66 -9.32 -24.13 -12.80
N GLN A 67 -10.20 -24.40 -13.77
CA GLN A 67 -11.04 -25.59 -13.76
C GLN A 67 -10.18 -26.77 -14.22
N GLU A 68 -10.11 -27.84 -13.42
CA GLU A 68 -9.55 -29.10 -13.88
C GLU A 68 -10.48 -29.64 -14.97
N GLU A 69 -10.01 -29.62 -16.22
CA GLU A 69 -10.66 -30.39 -17.28
C GLU A 69 -10.61 -31.86 -16.85
N LEU A 70 -11.75 -32.38 -16.40
CA LEU A 70 -11.97 -33.81 -16.27
C LEU A 70 -11.91 -34.41 -17.68
N SER A 71 -10.70 -34.72 -18.14
CA SER A 71 -10.52 -35.60 -19.28
C SER A 71 -11.06 -36.97 -18.86
N PHE A 72 -12.34 -37.22 -19.16
CA PHE A 72 -12.88 -38.58 -19.15
C PHE A 72 -12.19 -39.35 -20.26
N SER A 73 -11.06 -39.98 -19.92
CA SER A 73 -10.52 -41.07 -20.71
C SER A 73 -11.50 -42.23 -20.58
N ASN A 74 -12.33 -42.42 -21.60
CA ASN A 74 -13.06 -43.65 -21.81
C ASN A 74 -12.04 -44.77 -22.03
N ASN A 75 -11.65 -45.41 -20.93
CA ASN A 75 -11.39 -46.85 -20.75
C ASN A 75 -10.63 -47.01 -19.44
N GLY A 76 -11.23 -47.75 -18.51
CA GLY A 76 -10.70 -47.93 -17.17
C GLY A 76 -9.40 -48.71 -17.17
N GLU A 77 -8.31 -48.04 -16.83
CA GLU A 77 -7.10 -48.60 -16.23
C GLU A 77 -6.40 -47.46 -15.46
N ILE A 78 -6.22 -47.65 -14.15
CA ILE A 78 -5.45 -46.74 -13.30
C ILE A 78 -3.99 -47.02 -13.60
N GLU A 79 -3.35 -46.18 -14.41
CA GLU A 79 -1.90 -46.15 -14.53
C GLU A 79 -1.35 -44.89 -13.85
N GLU A 80 -0.80 -45.06 -12.64
CA GLU A 80 0.22 -44.17 -12.11
C GLU A 80 1.45 -44.25 -13.02
N LYS A 81 1.61 -43.28 -13.93
CA LYS A 81 2.84 -43.11 -14.69
C LYS A 81 3.68 -41.98 -14.11
N LEU A 82 4.56 -42.38 -13.18
CA LEU A 82 5.85 -41.76 -12.92
C LEU A 82 6.68 -41.78 -14.22
N GLN A 83 6.88 -40.63 -14.86
CA GLN A 83 8.01 -40.44 -15.79
C GLN A 83 8.55 -39.00 -15.69
N GLU A 84 9.76 -38.91 -15.12
CA GLU A 84 10.68 -37.79 -15.23
C GLU A 84 11.26 -37.68 -16.67
N ASP A 85 11.75 -36.47 -16.97
CA ASP A 85 12.59 -36.05 -18.10
C ASP A 85 11.97 -35.90 -19.51
N GLN A 86 11.50 -34.68 -19.84
CA GLN A 86 12.29 -33.69 -20.58
C GLN A 86 11.52 -32.35 -20.77
N PRO A 87 12.23 -31.20 -20.88
CA PRO A 87 11.63 -29.87 -20.77
C PRO A 87 11.10 -29.39 -22.13
N LYS A 88 9.81 -29.05 -22.22
CA LYS A 88 9.22 -28.49 -23.44
C LYS A 88 8.28 -27.32 -23.16
N ASN A 89 8.82 -26.14 -23.44
CA ASN A 89 8.22 -24.91 -23.94
C ASN A 89 7.01 -24.31 -23.22
N GLU A 90 7.29 -23.19 -22.55
CA GLU A 90 6.55 -21.92 -22.66
C GLU A 90 5.03 -22.04 -22.51
N ARG A 91 4.60 -22.40 -21.29
CA ARG A 91 3.28 -22.00 -20.81
C ARG A 91 3.19 -20.48 -20.97
N ALA A 92 2.11 -19.98 -21.58
CA ALA A 92 1.82 -18.56 -21.67
C ALA A 92 2.13 -17.89 -20.33
N ILE A 93 3.16 -17.03 -20.34
CA ILE A 93 3.92 -16.67 -19.13
C ILE A 93 2.96 -16.09 -18.06
N TYR A 94 1.93 -15.35 -18.48
CA TYR A 94 0.77 -14.92 -17.70
C TYR A 94 -0.44 -14.73 -18.64
N LEU A 95 -1.68 -14.81 -18.15
CA LEU A 95 -2.92 -14.59 -18.92
C LEU A 95 -3.37 -13.12 -18.91
N TYR A 96 -3.22 -12.46 -17.76
CA TYR A 96 -3.58 -11.08 -17.50
C TYR A 96 -2.32 -10.26 -17.17
N HIS A 97 -1.61 -10.52 -16.07
CA HIS A 97 -0.33 -9.84 -15.76
C HIS A 97 0.60 -10.70 -14.89
N SER A 98 1.84 -10.25 -14.70
CA SER A 98 2.92 -10.96 -13.97
C SER A 98 2.65 -11.23 -12.47
N GLY A 99 1.51 -10.79 -11.96
CA GLY A 99 1.06 -10.94 -10.57
C GLY A 99 -0.26 -11.65 -10.42
N GLU A 100 -0.74 -12.29 -11.48
CA GLU A 100 -1.93 -13.10 -11.40
C GLU A 100 -1.67 -14.32 -10.51
N LEU A 101 -2.60 -14.60 -9.61
CA LEU A 101 -2.54 -15.78 -8.77
C LEU A 101 -3.44 -16.86 -9.37
N ARG A 102 -2.83 -17.92 -9.91
CA ARG A 102 -3.58 -19.07 -10.43
C ARG A 102 -3.84 -20.08 -9.34
N VAL A 103 -5.12 -20.40 -9.12
CA VAL A 103 -5.56 -21.27 -8.02
C VAL A 103 -6.48 -22.36 -8.53
N LYS A 104 -6.41 -23.53 -7.91
CA LYS A 104 -7.32 -24.63 -8.20
C LYS A 104 -8.63 -24.47 -7.43
N VAL A 105 -9.69 -25.08 -7.94
CA VAL A 105 -11.01 -25.11 -7.26
C VAL A 105 -10.91 -25.65 -5.81
N THR A 106 -9.99 -26.59 -5.57
CA THR A 106 -9.75 -27.20 -4.25
C THR A 106 -9.16 -26.23 -3.21
N GLN A 107 -8.60 -25.11 -3.63
CA GLN A 107 -7.94 -24.12 -2.78
C GLN A 107 -8.86 -22.94 -2.40
N LEU A 108 -10.10 -22.88 -2.91
CA LEU A 108 -11.05 -21.81 -2.59
C LEU A 108 -11.42 -21.73 -1.10
N GLY A 109 -11.23 -22.80 -0.32
CA GLY A 109 -11.42 -22.77 1.14
C GLY A 109 -10.55 -21.72 1.85
N GLN A 110 -9.48 -21.24 1.19
CA GLN A 110 -8.56 -20.22 1.70
C GLN A 110 -8.62 -18.91 0.89
N ILE A 111 -9.75 -18.62 0.23
CA ILE A 111 -9.88 -17.47 -0.67
C ILE A 111 -9.47 -16.14 -0.03
N ALA A 112 -9.74 -15.94 1.27
CA ALA A 112 -9.33 -14.73 1.99
C ALA A 112 -7.81 -14.51 1.96
N SER A 113 -7.03 -15.54 2.31
CA SER A 113 -5.57 -15.44 2.23
C SER A 113 -5.05 -15.38 0.80
N LEU A 114 -5.78 -15.96 -0.17
CA LEU A 114 -5.42 -15.87 -1.59
C LEU A 114 -5.65 -14.45 -2.13
N ILE A 115 -6.69 -13.75 -1.68
CA ILE A 115 -6.93 -12.32 -1.99
C ILE A 115 -5.81 -11.48 -1.42
N ASP A 116 -5.47 -11.67 -0.13
CA ASP A 116 -4.36 -10.94 0.50
C ASP A 116 -3.04 -11.18 -0.25
N GLN A 117 -2.79 -12.43 -0.68
CA GLN A 117 -1.60 -12.78 -1.48
C GLN A 117 -1.62 -12.16 -2.87
N ALA A 118 -2.75 -12.17 -3.58
CA ALA A 118 -2.87 -11.58 -4.91
C ALA A 118 -2.69 -10.06 -4.86
N ILE A 119 -3.27 -9.40 -3.87
CA ILE A 119 -3.08 -7.97 -3.63
C ILE A 119 -1.61 -7.70 -3.29
N ALA A 120 -1.01 -8.44 -2.36
CA ALA A 120 0.40 -8.26 -2.00
C ALA A 120 1.32 -8.46 -3.21
N GLN A 121 1.14 -9.53 -4.00
CA GLN A 121 1.91 -9.80 -5.22
C GLN A 121 1.74 -8.68 -6.25
N PHE A 122 0.52 -8.24 -6.48
CA PHE A 122 0.24 -7.11 -7.37
C PHE A 122 0.92 -5.83 -6.91
N LEU A 123 0.82 -5.51 -5.62
CA LEU A 123 1.51 -4.37 -5.03
C LEU A 123 3.02 -4.50 -5.22
N HIS A 124 3.61 -5.68 -5.04
CA HIS A 124 5.06 -5.89 -5.15
C HIS A 124 5.62 -5.71 -6.57
N LEU A 125 4.81 -5.77 -7.62
CA LEU A 125 5.27 -5.70 -9.01
C LEU A 125 5.74 -4.31 -9.45
N GLY A 126 5.33 -3.24 -8.75
CA GLY A 126 5.67 -1.87 -9.17
C GLY A 126 5.20 -1.56 -10.60
N PRO A 127 5.51 -0.36 -11.15
CA PRO A 127 4.93 0.11 -12.41
C PRO A 127 5.50 -0.58 -13.67
N SER A 128 6.29 -1.64 -13.52
CA SER A 128 6.94 -2.36 -14.61
C SER A 128 6.22 -3.67 -14.92
N CYS A 129 4.90 -3.64 -15.10
CA CYS A 129 4.17 -4.76 -15.70
C CYS A 129 4.34 -4.70 -17.23
N THR A 130 5.50 -5.10 -17.74
CA THR A 130 5.71 -5.30 -19.17
C THR A 130 5.27 -6.71 -19.55
N ILE A 131 4.20 -6.83 -20.33
CA ILE A 131 3.97 -8.03 -21.14
C ILE A 131 4.98 -8.03 -22.29
N SER A 132 5.50 -9.24 -22.58
CA SER A 132 6.34 -9.66 -23.69
C SER A 132 6.49 -8.62 -24.81
N GLU A 133 7.72 -8.13 -25.00
CA GLU A 133 8.12 -7.21 -26.05
C GLU A 133 7.70 -7.72 -27.43
N LYS A 134 6.59 -7.19 -27.94
CA LYS A 134 6.38 -6.94 -29.37
C LYS A 134 5.35 -5.83 -29.51
N GLN A 135 5.81 -4.60 -29.41
CA GLN A 135 5.68 -3.58 -30.46
C GLN A 135 6.16 -2.22 -29.95
N GLU A 136 7.20 -1.72 -30.62
CA GLU A 136 7.63 -0.34 -30.56
C GLU A 136 6.52 0.55 -31.10
N THR A 137 6.06 1.51 -30.29
CA THR A 137 5.86 2.94 -30.61
C THR A 137 5.12 3.61 -29.45
N THR A 138 5.32 4.93 -29.31
CA THR A 138 4.78 5.86 -28.30
C THR A 138 5.35 5.80 -26.87
N LYS A 139 6.53 6.43 -26.69
CA LYS A 139 7.26 6.55 -25.40
C LYS A 139 6.87 7.74 -24.51
N LYS A 140 5.87 8.58 -24.86
CA LYS A 140 5.55 9.80 -24.08
C LYS A 140 4.30 9.71 -23.19
N SER A 141 3.33 8.86 -23.52
CA SER A 141 2.13 8.65 -22.70
C SER A 141 2.34 7.62 -21.59
N ARG A 142 3.14 6.58 -21.84
CA ARG A 142 3.42 5.49 -20.90
C ARG A 142 4.20 5.92 -19.64
N GLU A 143 5.01 6.98 -19.70
CA GLU A 143 5.77 7.44 -18.53
C GLU A 143 4.87 8.13 -17.50
N VAL A 144 3.89 8.91 -17.95
CA VAL A 144 2.94 9.63 -17.07
C VAL A 144 1.97 8.64 -16.40
N GLU A 145 1.44 7.67 -17.15
CA GLU A 145 0.57 6.62 -16.59
C GLU A 145 1.32 5.72 -15.61
N ASN A 146 2.58 5.36 -15.88
CA ASN A 146 3.39 4.57 -14.95
C ASN A 146 3.73 5.34 -13.67
N GLN A 147 3.97 6.65 -13.75
CA GLN A 147 4.14 7.51 -12.57
C GLN A 147 2.85 7.63 -11.75
N GLN A 148 1.71 7.81 -12.42
CA GLN A 148 0.39 7.87 -11.75
C GLN A 148 0.07 6.55 -11.04
N ASN A 149 0.31 5.41 -11.68
CA ASN A 149 0.12 4.09 -11.08
C ASN A 149 1.06 3.85 -9.90
N PHE A 150 2.32 4.28 -9.98
CA PHE A 150 3.25 4.21 -8.85
C PHE A 150 2.80 5.07 -7.66
N LEU A 151 2.33 6.29 -7.91
CA LEU A 151 1.81 7.18 -6.87
C LEU A 151 0.55 6.61 -6.21
N LEU A 152 -0.38 6.05 -7.00
CA LEU A 152 -1.59 5.42 -6.48
C LEU A 152 -1.25 4.21 -5.60
N LEU A 153 -0.30 3.36 -6.03
CA LEU A 153 0.20 2.24 -5.25
C LEU A 153 0.85 2.71 -3.92
N GLN A 154 1.61 3.80 -3.95
CA GLN A 154 2.18 4.38 -2.74
C GLN A 154 1.12 4.96 -1.81
N GLN A 155 0.08 5.60 -2.35
CA GLN A 155 -1.05 6.09 -1.56
C GLN A 155 -1.83 4.96 -0.90
N ARG A 156 -2.12 3.86 -1.62
CA ARG A 156 -2.79 2.67 -1.06
C ARG A 156 -1.96 2.02 0.05
N ARG A 157 -0.66 1.79 -0.19
CA ARG A 157 0.26 1.29 0.84
C ARG A 157 0.35 2.19 2.05
N LEU A 158 0.35 3.51 1.84
CA LEU A 158 0.32 4.47 2.94
C LEU A 158 -0.98 4.35 3.73
N ALA A 159 -2.12 4.23 3.06
CA ALA A 159 -3.42 4.05 3.71
C ALA A 159 -3.48 2.76 4.56
N GLU A 160 -2.98 1.64 4.03
CA GLU A 160 -2.86 0.37 4.78
C GLU A 160 -1.93 0.49 5.98
N LYS A 161 -0.73 1.04 5.77
CA LYS A 161 0.25 1.30 6.84
C LYS A 161 -0.31 2.20 7.95
N LEU A 162 -1.07 3.23 7.57
CA LEU A 162 -1.76 4.10 8.52
C LEU A 162 -2.87 3.32 9.23
N LYS A 163 -3.69 2.53 8.53
CA LYS A 163 -4.73 1.70 9.15
C LYS A 163 -4.17 0.75 10.21
N GLU A 164 -3.03 0.10 9.94
CA GLU A 164 -2.34 -0.78 10.88
C GLU A 164 -1.78 -0.02 12.10
N ARG A 165 -1.09 1.12 11.90
CA ARG A 165 -0.42 1.85 13.00
C ARG A 165 -1.37 2.70 13.83
N LEU A 166 -2.41 3.23 13.21
CA LEU A 166 -3.42 4.08 13.85
C LEU A 166 -4.48 3.27 14.62
N GLY A 167 -4.60 1.97 14.34
CA GLY A 167 -5.67 1.10 14.85
C GLY A 167 -5.55 0.61 16.32
N TYR A 168 -4.38 0.71 16.97
CA TYR A 168 -4.20 0.15 18.33
C TYR A 168 -4.50 1.13 19.47
N LEU A 169 -5.13 0.60 20.53
CA LEU A 169 -5.63 1.29 21.73
C LEU A 169 -4.62 2.28 22.34
N GLY A 170 -5.12 3.48 22.68
CA GLY A 170 -4.32 4.63 23.09
C GLY A 170 -3.64 4.49 24.45
N ILE A 171 -2.33 4.74 24.46
CA ILE A 171 -1.54 5.04 25.66
C ILE A 171 -1.61 6.55 25.89
N TYR A 172 -2.09 6.96 27.06
CA TYR A 172 -2.15 8.38 27.42
C TYR A 172 -0.75 8.90 27.73
N TYR A 173 -0.27 9.88 26.96
CA TYR A 173 1.01 10.55 27.20
C TYR A 173 0.81 11.79 28.08
N LYS A 174 1.24 11.73 29.34
CA LYS A 174 1.34 12.91 30.20
C LYS A 174 2.55 13.76 29.77
N ARG A 175 2.31 14.82 29.00
CA ARG A 175 3.35 15.75 28.56
C ARG A 175 3.76 16.71 29.69
N ASN A 176 5.04 17.06 29.78
CA ASN A 176 5.53 18.07 30.72
C ASN A 176 5.64 19.44 30.00
N PRO A 177 4.84 20.45 30.40
CA PRO A 177 4.85 21.76 29.76
C PRO A 177 6.20 22.48 29.76
N GLN A 178 7.11 22.15 30.68
CA GLN A 178 8.44 22.79 30.75
C GLN A 178 9.29 22.50 29.51
N PHE A 179 9.08 21.36 28.85
CA PHE A 179 9.82 20.98 27.63
C PHE A 179 9.15 21.47 26.34
N PHE A 180 8.03 22.21 26.44
CA PHE A 180 7.39 22.76 25.26
C PHE A 180 8.26 23.81 24.60
N TYR A 181 8.28 23.79 23.28
CA TYR A 181 9.09 24.67 22.44
C TYR A 181 9.00 26.12 22.88
N ARG A 182 7.79 26.62 23.20
CA ARG A 182 7.55 27.98 23.70
C ARG A 182 8.35 28.36 24.96
N HIS A 183 8.56 27.42 25.88
CA HIS A 183 9.20 27.63 27.18
C HIS A 183 10.73 27.40 27.17
N LEU A 184 11.26 26.80 26.10
CA LEU A 184 12.69 26.56 25.96
C LEU A 184 13.49 27.88 25.79
N SER A 185 14.74 27.88 26.25
CA SER A 185 15.68 28.99 26.01
C SER A 185 16.01 29.13 24.52
N ALA A 186 16.50 30.30 24.10
CA ALA A 186 16.85 30.53 22.69
C ALA A 186 17.90 29.52 22.15
N LYS A 187 18.84 29.09 23.01
CA LYS A 187 19.85 28.08 22.65
C LYS A 187 19.23 26.71 22.45
N GLU A 188 18.37 26.27 23.37
CA GLU A 188 17.67 24.99 23.30
C GLU A 188 16.68 24.94 22.13
N LYS A 189 15.96 26.04 21.87
CA LYS A 189 15.09 26.18 20.69
C LYS A 189 15.87 25.93 19.40
N LYS A 190 17.02 26.59 19.24
CA LYS A 190 17.87 26.42 18.06
C LYS A 190 18.41 24.99 17.94
N GLN A 191 18.82 24.39 19.06
CA GLN A 191 19.30 23.00 19.07
C GLN A 191 18.20 22.02 18.67
N LEU A 192 17.00 22.19 19.22
CA LEU A 192 15.84 21.36 18.90
C LEU A 192 15.41 21.50 17.43
N LEU A 193 15.35 22.73 16.91
CA LEU A 193 15.05 22.97 15.50
C LEU A 193 16.07 22.29 14.60
N ASN A 194 17.37 22.50 14.85
CA ASN A 194 18.42 21.87 14.05
C ASN A 194 18.33 20.33 14.07
N GLN A 195 18.01 19.75 15.23
CA GLN A 195 17.82 18.31 15.36
C GLN A 195 16.61 17.83 14.55
N LEU A 196 15.46 18.48 14.71
CA LEU A 196 14.25 18.14 13.97
C LEU A 196 14.45 18.31 12.47
N SER A 197 15.08 19.39 12.01
CA SER A 197 15.39 19.60 10.58
C SER A 197 16.29 18.50 10.02
N LEU A 198 17.29 18.04 10.79
CA LEU A 198 18.18 16.95 10.37
C LEU A 198 17.47 15.60 10.34
N GLU A 199 16.67 15.30 11.37
CA GLU A 199 15.81 14.11 11.40
C GLU A 199 14.82 14.12 10.23
N TYR A 200 14.16 15.25 9.97
CA TYR A 200 13.22 15.43 8.86
C TYR A 200 13.91 15.22 7.51
N ARG A 201 15.07 15.84 7.30
CA ARG A 201 15.87 15.65 6.08
C ARG A 201 16.22 14.19 5.84
N ASN A 202 16.61 13.46 6.88
CA ASN A 202 16.92 12.04 6.78
C ASN A 202 15.68 11.20 6.43
N ILE A 203 14.51 11.55 6.99
CA ILE A 203 13.25 10.90 6.62
C ILE A 203 12.96 11.11 5.14
N ILE A 204 13.02 12.35 4.65
CA ILE A 204 12.69 12.67 3.26
C ILE A 204 13.63 11.96 2.29
N ILE A 205 14.95 12.01 2.51
CA ILE A 205 15.94 11.38 1.62
C ILE A 205 15.71 9.86 1.51
N ASN A 206 15.39 9.21 2.63
CA ASN A 206 15.25 7.76 2.68
C ASN A 206 13.78 7.29 2.59
N TYR A 207 12.83 8.18 2.30
CA TYR A 207 11.40 7.85 2.37
C TYR A 207 10.99 6.76 1.37
N PHE A 208 11.59 6.80 0.18
CA PHE A 208 11.34 5.83 -0.88
C PHE A 208 12.33 4.65 -0.88
N ASP A 209 13.25 4.61 0.07
CA ASP A 209 14.18 3.51 0.25
C ASP A 209 13.49 2.34 0.96
N LYS A 210 13.53 1.15 0.35
CA LYS A 210 12.89 -0.07 0.88
C LYS A 210 13.67 -0.67 2.05
N GLU A 211 14.97 -0.40 2.16
CA GLU A 211 15.85 -0.98 3.18
C GLU A 211 15.93 -0.11 4.43
N TYR A 212 15.52 1.17 4.33
CA TYR A 212 15.56 2.09 5.44
C TYR A 212 14.41 1.87 6.42
N ALA A 213 14.71 1.91 7.72
CA ALA A 213 13.73 1.80 8.80
C ALA A 213 12.89 3.08 8.95
N ILE A 214 12.20 3.48 7.87
CA ILE A 214 11.49 4.76 7.75
C ILE A 214 10.43 4.96 8.84
N ASN A 215 9.76 3.88 9.24
CA ASN A 215 8.72 3.93 10.28
C ASN A 215 9.30 4.36 11.63
N GLN A 216 10.48 3.85 11.98
CA GLN A 216 11.16 4.18 13.22
C GLN A 216 11.69 5.62 13.19
N ALA A 217 12.21 6.06 12.04
CA ALA A 217 12.64 7.44 11.86
C ALA A 217 11.47 8.42 12.02
N ILE A 218 10.32 8.12 11.40
CA ILE A 218 9.08 8.90 11.55
C ILE A 218 8.62 8.89 13.01
N ASP A 219 8.60 7.75 13.69
CA ASP A 219 8.23 7.68 15.12
C ASP A 219 9.13 8.56 15.99
N GLN A 220 10.45 8.51 15.79
CA GLN A 220 11.39 9.31 16.57
C GLN A 220 11.16 10.81 16.36
N PHE A 221 11.03 11.23 15.10
CA PHE A 221 10.73 12.62 14.76
C PHE A 221 9.39 13.07 15.36
N VAL A 222 8.33 12.30 15.16
CA VAL A 222 6.98 12.64 15.61
C VAL A 222 6.90 12.67 17.14
N ASN A 223 7.54 11.74 17.84
CA ASN A 223 7.63 11.76 19.30
C ASN A 223 8.30 13.05 19.79
N ARG A 224 9.44 13.42 19.20
CA ARG A 224 10.16 14.64 19.57
C ARG A 224 9.30 15.90 19.32
N ALA A 225 8.67 15.98 18.16
CA ALA A 225 7.76 17.06 17.80
C ALA A 225 6.56 17.15 18.77
N PHE A 226 5.94 16.02 19.10
CA PHE A 226 4.79 15.93 20.00
C PHE A 226 5.12 16.36 21.44
N PHE A 227 6.24 15.88 22.00
CA PHE A 227 6.66 16.25 23.35
C PHE A 227 7.10 17.72 23.44
N ALA A 228 7.63 18.27 22.34
CA ALA A 228 7.96 19.69 22.24
C ALA A 228 6.75 20.57 21.90
N ASP A 229 5.55 20.01 21.73
CA ASP A 229 4.31 20.75 21.40
C ASP A 229 4.40 21.51 20.06
N PHE A 230 5.01 20.87 19.04
CA PHE A 230 5.07 21.41 17.68
C PHE A 230 3.71 21.32 16.98
N SER A 231 3.31 22.43 16.34
CA SER A 231 2.11 22.49 15.51
C SER A 231 2.36 21.91 14.11
N VAL A 232 1.27 21.48 13.46
CA VAL A 232 1.29 21.03 12.05
C VAL A 232 1.87 22.12 11.14
N SER A 233 1.56 23.39 11.39
CA SER A 233 2.09 24.53 10.62
C SER A 233 3.61 24.61 10.66
N GLN A 234 4.24 24.31 11.80
CA GLN A 234 5.70 24.32 11.93
C GLN A 234 6.36 23.15 11.19
N ILE A 235 5.70 22.00 11.11
CA ILE A 235 6.18 20.87 10.30
C ILE A 235 6.05 21.20 8.81
N LEU A 236 4.96 21.85 8.41
CA LEU A 236 4.79 22.31 7.03
C LEU A 236 5.86 23.32 6.63
N GLU A 237 6.18 24.28 7.52
CA GLU A 237 7.25 25.25 7.29
C GLU A 237 8.60 24.55 7.06
N MET A 238 8.97 23.61 7.94
CA MET A 238 10.18 22.81 7.79
C MET A 238 10.22 21.99 6.50
N HIS A 239 9.07 21.48 6.05
CA HIS A 239 8.96 20.80 4.77
C HIS A 239 9.23 21.75 3.60
N MET A 240 8.58 22.93 3.60
CA MET A 240 8.72 23.92 2.53
C MET A 240 10.16 24.43 2.43
N GLU A 241 10.81 24.73 3.55
CA GLU A 241 12.22 25.15 3.58
C GLU A 241 13.13 24.06 2.97
N LEU A 242 12.90 22.79 3.31
CA LEU A 242 13.70 21.68 2.76
C LEU A 242 13.42 21.45 1.27
N MET A 243 12.17 21.58 0.82
CA MET A 243 11.82 21.47 -0.60
C MET A 243 12.48 22.59 -1.41
N ASP A 244 12.52 23.82 -0.88
CA ASP A 244 13.22 24.94 -1.51
C ASP A 244 14.73 24.69 -1.63
N GLU A 245 15.35 24.12 -0.58
CA GLU A 245 16.77 23.70 -0.64
C GLU A 245 17.00 22.65 -1.73
N PHE A 246 16.16 21.61 -1.79
CA PHE A 246 16.30 20.56 -2.81
C PHE A 246 16.04 21.08 -4.21
N ALA A 247 15.08 21.98 -4.40
CA ALA A 247 14.82 22.62 -5.68
C ALA A 247 16.04 23.41 -6.17
N GLN A 248 16.70 24.16 -5.29
CA GLN A 248 17.93 24.88 -5.62
C GLN A 248 19.06 23.92 -6.02
N HIS A 249 19.25 22.82 -5.29
CA HIS A 249 20.26 21.81 -5.62
C HIS A 249 19.97 21.11 -6.96
N LEU A 250 18.73 20.71 -7.23
CA LEU A 250 18.34 20.07 -8.49
C LEU A 250 18.52 21.02 -9.69
N LYS A 251 18.21 22.31 -9.55
CA LYS A 251 18.47 23.34 -10.57
C LYS A 251 19.95 23.44 -10.92
N LEU A 252 20.83 23.41 -9.91
CA LEU A 252 22.28 23.46 -10.10
C LEU A 252 22.81 22.19 -10.79
N GLU A 253 22.18 21.04 -10.55
CA GLU A 253 22.50 19.77 -11.20
C GLU A 253 21.83 19.60 -12.58
N GLY A 254 20.95 20.53 -12.99
CA GLY A 254 20.20 20.44 -14.25
C GLY A 254 19.13 19.34 -14.26
N ARG A 255 18.61 18.96 -13.09
CA ARG A 255 17.58 17.92 -12.92
C ARG A 255 16.18 18.54 -12.77
N SER A 256 15.15 17.74 -13.08
CA SER A 256 13.74 18.13 -12.89
C SER A 256 13.38 18.21 -11.41
N GLU A 257 12.59 19.22 -11.03
CA GLU A 257 12.02 19.40 -9.69
C GLU A 257 10.73 18.60 -9.47
N GLU A 258 10.22 17.90 -10.48
CA GLU A 258 8.95 17.16 -10.38
C GLU A 258 8.97 16.09 -9.29
N ILE A 259 10.14 15.49 -9.02
CA ILE A 259 10.34 14.50 -7.94
C ILE A 259 10.01 15.05 -6.55
N LEU A 260 10.07 16.37 -6.36
CA LEU A 260 9.74 16.99 -5.07
C LEU A 260 8.24 16.88 -4.73
N LEU A 261 7.39 16.71 -5.74
CA LEU A 261 5.96 16.51 -5.55
C LEU A 261 5.67 15.19 -4.82
N ASP A 262 6.50 14.17 -5.04
CA ASP A 262 6.33 12.85 -4.43
C ASP A 262 6.55 12.90 -2.92
N TYR A 263 7.42 13.80 -2.43
CA TYR A 263 7.64 14.02 -1.00
C TYR A 263 6.43 14.59 -0.25
N ARG A 264 5.36 14.98 -0.95
CA ARG A 264 4.06 15.25 -0.31
C ARG A 264 3.52 14.02 0.42
N LEU A 265 3.80 12.81 -0.08
CA LEU A 265 3.42 11.57 0.60
C LEU A 265 4.11 11.44 1.95
N ALA A 266 5.40 11.79 2.02
CA ALA A 266 6.16 11.79 3.27
C ALA A 266 5.61 12.80 4.27
N LEU A 267 5.24 14.00 3.81
CA LEU A 267 4.59 15.01 4.64
C LEU A 267 3.25 14.52 5.20
N ILE A 268 2.41 13.92 4.36
CA ILE A 268 1.12 13.35 4.77
C ILE A 268 1.33 12.26 5.83
N ASP A 269 2.29 11.36 5.63
CA ASP A 269 2.61 10.29 6.58
C ASP A 269 3.01 10.86 7.94
N ILE A 270 3.93 11.82 7.98
CA ILE A 270 4.39 12.45 9.22
C ILE A 270 3.26 13.20 9.94
N ILE A 271 2.45 13.98 9.22
CA ILE A 271 1.33 14.72 9.80
C ILE A 271 0.28 13.74 10.35
N ALA A 272 -0.04 12.68 9.62
CA ALA A 272 -1.00 11.67 10.08
C ALA A 272 -0.55 11.02 11.40
N HIS A 273 0.75 10.69 11.51
CA HIS A 273 1.33 10.16 12.75
C HIS A 273 1.27 11.16 13.90
N LEU A 274 1.58 12.44 13.66
CA LEU A 274 1.48 13.47 14.69
C LEU A 274 0.03 13.71 15.13
N CYS A 275 -0.90 13.79 14.18
CA CYS A 275 -2.33 13.94 14.44
C CYS A 275 -2.86 12.79 15.29
N GLU A 276 -2.41 11.56 15.04
CA GLU A 276 -2.78 10.42 15.87
C GLU A 276 -2.20 10.53 17.28
N MET A 277 -0.95 10.96 17.44
CA MET A 277 -0.39 11.21 18.77
C MET A 277 -1.23 12.24 19.55
N TYR A 278 -1.66 13.33 18.90
CA TYR A 278 -2.56 14.29 19.50
C TYR A 278 -3.93 13.70 19.82
N ARG A 279 -4.53 12.95 18.90
CA ARG A 279 -5.82 12.26 19.10
C ARG A 279 -5.76 11.29 20.30
N ARG A 280 -4.67 10.54 20.45
CA ARG A 280 -4.44 9.61 21.57
C ARG A 280 -4.15 10.31 22.90
N SER A 281 -3.69 11.57 22.85
CA SER A 281 -3.42 12.37 24.04
C SER A 281 -4.68 12.96 24.68
N ILE A 282 -5.83 12.92 23.99
CA ILE A 282 -7.12 13.33 24.54
C ILE A 282 -7.70 12.14 25.33
N PRO A 283 -7.97 12.27 26.64
CA PRO A 283 -8.62 11.21 27.41
C PRO A 283 -9.96 10.86 26.75
N ARG A 284 -10.19 9.56 26.46
CA ARG A 284 -11.53 9.09 26.06
C ARG A 284 -12.39 8.98 27.33
N GLU A 285 -13.61 9.50 27.28
CA GLU A 285 -14.56 9.49 28.39
C GLU A 285 -14.97 8.06 28.83
N ASP A 286 -14.63 7.03 28.04
CA ASP A 286 -14.99 5.62 28.28
C ASP A 286 -14.01 4.84 29.19
N LEU A 287 -12.94 5.47 29.69
CA LEU A 287 -12.05 4.83 30.67
C LEU A 287 -12.56 5.13 32.09
N PRO A 288 -12.94 4.13 32.89
CA PRO A 288 -13.32 4.33 34.27
C PRO A 288 -12.19 5.08 34.99
N PHE A 289 -12.52 6.25 35.54
CA PHE A 289 -11.60 7.11 36.29
C PHE A 289 -10.82 6.37 37.41
N GLU A 290 -11.31 5.21 37.85
CA GLU A 290 -10.71 4.34 38.86
C GLU A 290 -9.36 3.72 38.45
N LEU A 291 -9.03 3.62 37.16
CA LEU A 291 -7.75 3.07 36.70
C LEU A 291 -6.63 4.12 36.55
N LEU A 292 -6.97 5.41 36.58
CA LEU A 292 -6.00 6.51 36.40
C LEU A 292 -5.43 7.04 37.72
N PHE A 293 -6.06 6.73 38.85
CA PHE A 293 -5.61 7.10 40.18
C PHE A 293 -5.86 5.94 41.15
N PRO A 294 -4.87 5.08 41.43
CA PRO A 294 -4.95 4.24 42.62
C PRO A 294 -4.91 5.18 43.83
N ILE A 295 -6.02 5.25 44.55
CA ILE A 295 -6.07 5.84 45.89
C ILE A 295 -5.41 4.80 46.80
N ASP A 296 -4.19 5.14 47.25
CA ASP A 296 -3.33 4.52 48.26
C ASP A 296 -3.18 2.98 48.29
#